data_AF-A0A396IA48-F1
#
_entry.id   AF-A0A396IA48-F1
#
_cell.length_a   1.000
_cell.length_b   1.000
_cell.length_c   1.000
_cell.angle_alpha   90.00
_cell.angle_beta   90.00
_cell.angle_gamma   90.00
#
_symmetry.space_group_name_H-M   'P 1'
#
loop_
_entity.id
_entity.type
_entity.pdbx_description
1 polymer ?
#
loop_
_entity_poly.entity_id
_entity_poly.type
_entity_poly.pdbx_seq_one_letter_code
_entity_poly.pdbx_strand_id
1 'polypeptide(L)'
;MLVSNCLFRVGGAAILLSNISSDSQRSKYHLKHTVRTHKGSQDTCYNSVFQKEDETNKITGVSLSKELMSSAGFALKANITTLGKYVLPLLEQFKFVSTFVVKKYFNNKVKIYTPDFKLCFDHFCVHTGGKAVLDEIQKVLGLSDFQLEPSKMTLYRYGNTSSSSVWYELAYCEAKGRIRKGDRIWQIAFGSGFKCNTAVWCALRNVDPIKEINPWSDEINEFPVDVSI
;
A
#
# COMPACT_ATOMS: atom_id res chain seq x y z
N MET A 1 -17.36 -19.50 4.54
CA MET A 1 -17.65 -18.30 5.36
C MET A 1 -17.41 -17.07 4.49
N LEU A 2 -18.43 -16.22 4.33
CA LEU A 2 -18.52 -15.12 3.36
C LEU A 2 -17.71 -13.86 3.76
N VAL A 3 -16.50 -14.00 4.31
CA VAL A 3 -15.67 -12.85 4.75
C VAL A 3 -15.47 -11.85 3.61
N SER A 4 -15.35 -12.34 2.37
CA SER A 4 -15.34 -11.53 1.16
C SER A 4 -16.53 -10.57 1.06
N ASN A 5 -17.74 -11.00 1.44
CA ASN A 5 -18.94 -10.18 1.36
C ASN A 5 -18.99 -9.09 2.44
N CYS A 6 -18.23 -9.25 3.52
CA CYS A 6 -18.07 -8.23 4.56
C CYS A 6 -16.93 -7.24 4.23
N LEU A 7 -15.94 -7.67 3.44
CA LEU A 7 -14.78 -6.86 3.08
C LEU A 7 -15.01 -6.02 1.82
N PHE A 8 -15.49 -6.64 0.74
CA PHE A 8 -15.51 -6.01 -0.57
C PHE A 8 -16.69 -5.06 -0.76
N ARG A 9 -16.41 -3.91 -1.36
CA ARG A 9 -17.38 -2.92 -1.81
C ARG A 9 -17.09 -2.54 -3.26
N VAL A 10 -18.07 -1.93 -3.92
CA VAL A 10 -17.91 -1.44 -5.28
C VAL A 10 -17.23 -0.07 -5.25
N GLY A 11 -16.21 0.12 -6.08
CA GLY A 11 -15.51 1.38 -6.26
C GLY A 11 -14.74 1.41 -7.57
N GLY A 12 -14.29 2.59 -7.97
CA GLY A 12 -13.58 2.78 -9.22
C GLY A 12 -12.70 4.02 -9.18
N ALA A 13 -11.60 3.99 -9.95
CA ALA A 13 -10.71 5.13 -10.11
C ALA A 13 -10.22 5.17 -11.56
N ALA A 14 -10.15 6.38 -12.13
CA ALA A 14 -9.60 6.63 -13.45
C ALA A 14 -8.42 7.62 -13.33
N ILE A 15 -7.28 7.25 -13.91
CA ILE A 15 -6.04 8.02 -13.82
C ILE A 15 -5.52 8.23 -15.23
N LEU A 16 -5.34 9.51 -15.58
CA LEU A 16 -4.73 9.90 -16.85
C LEU A 16 -3.22 10.05 -16.65
N LEU A 17 -2.44 9.27 -17.39
CA LEU A 17 -0.98 9.35 -17.42
C LEU A 17 -0.53 9.92 -18.76
N SER A 18 0.52 10.74 -18.73
CA SER A 18 1.17 11.28 -19.92
C SER A 18 2.68 11.15 -19.78
N ASN A 19 3.34 10.82 -20.89
CA ASN A 19 4.79 10.86 -21.04
C ASN A 19 5.27 12.13 -21.79
N ILE A 20 4.35 13.05 -22.09
CA ILE A 20 4.64 14.28 -22.82
C ILE A 20 5.15 15.34 -21.83
N SER A 21 6.32 15.91 -22.11
CA SER A 21 6.97 16.88 -21.22
C SER A 21 6.15 18.16 -21.00
N SER A 22 5.41 18.62 -22.01
CA SER A 22 4.55 19.81 -21.92
C SER A 22 3.37 19.64 -20.97
N ASP A 23 2.93 18.40 -20.71
CA ASP A 23 1.85 18.12 -19.75
C ASP A 23 2.30 18.26 -18.29
N SER A 24 3.61 18.26 -18.03
CA SER A 24 4.16 18.30 -16.67
C SER A 24 3.67 19.47 -15.82
N GLN A 25 3.36 20.62 -16.45
CA GLN A 25 2.87 21.81 -15.75
C GLN A 25 1.46 21.65 -15.19
N ARG A 26 0.63 20.79 -15.82
CA ARG A 26 -0.75 20.50 -15.36
C ARG A 26 -0.85 19.21 -14.55
N SER A 27 0.13 18.31 -14.65
CA SER A 27 0.18 17.05 -13.91
C SER A 27 0.26 17.28 -12.39
N LYS A 28 -0.51 16.49 -11.63
CA LYS A 28 -0.41 16.47 -10.15
C LYS A 28 0.84 15.76 -9.66
N TYR A 29 1.11 14.60 -10.26
CA TYR A 29 2.14 13.67 -9.82
C TYR A 29 3.02 13.21 -10.98
N HIS A 30 4.23 12.83 -10.63
CA HIS A 30 5.16 12.15 -11.51
C HIS A 30 5.50 10.77 -10.93
N LEU A 31 5.29 9.71 -11.72
CA LEU A 31 5.64 8.34 -11.35
C LEU A 31 7.16 8.17 -11.40
N LYS A 32 7.79 7.94 -10.25
CA LYS A 32 9.24 7.77 -10.14
C LYS A 32 9.66 6.31 -10.29
N HIS A 33 9.02 5.43 -9.52
CA HIS A 33 9.40 4.02 -9.46
C HIS A 33 8.18 3.12 -9.35
N THR A 34 8.26 1.95 -9.96
CA THR A 34 7.33 0.86 -9.73
C THR A 34 8.13 -0.40 -9.40
N VAL A 35 7.63 -1.18 -8.44
CA VAL A 35 8.24 -2.45 -8.06
C VAL A 35 7.15 -3.48 -7.93
N ARG A 36 7.29 -4.58 -8.66
CA ARG A 36 6.38 -5.73 -8.59
C ARG A 36 7.12 -6.95 -8.08
N THR A 37 6.62 -7.49 -6.97
CA THR A 37 7.03 -8.79 -6.44
C THR A 37 5.94 -9.81 -6.74
N HIS A 38 6.33 -10.97 -7.27
CA HIS A 38 5.43 -12.09 -7.55
C HIS A 38 5.94 -13.34 -6.85
N LYS A 39 5.10 -13.96 -6.00
CA LYS A 39 5.45 -15.19 -5.26
C LYS A 39 4.61 -16.41 -5.64
N GLY A 40 3.87 -16.33 -6.74
CA GLY A 40 2.92 -17.38 -7.14
C GLY A 40 3.54 -18.68 -7.64
N SER A 41 4.87 -18.78 -7.67
CA SER A 41 5.56 -20.05 -7.86
C SER A 41 5.58 -20.91 -6.59
N GLN A 42 5.19 -20.36 -5.44
CA GLN A 42 5.07 -21.09 -4.18
C GLN A 42 3.61 -21.47 -3.97
N ASP A 43 3.33 -22.74 -3.67
CA ASP A 43 1.95 -23.25 -3.54
C ASP A 43 1.14 -22.49 -2.49
N THR A 44 1.76 -22.11 -1.36
CA THR A 44 1.08 -21.33 -0.31
C THR A 44 0.67 -19.95 -0.79
N CYS A 45 1.51 -19.27 -1.57
CA CYS A 45 1.21 -17.96 -2.15
C CYS A 45 0.25 -18.07 -3.34
N TYR A 46 0.37 -19.12 -4.14
CA TYR A 46 -0.54 -19.39 -5.24
C TYR A 46 -1.96 -19.59 -4.71
N ASN A 47 -2.12 -20.51 -3.74
CA ASN A 47 -3.37 -20.92 -3.13
C ASN A 47 -3.96 -19.94 -2.10
N SER A 48 -3.32 -18.79 -1.87
CA SER A 48 -3.74 -17.86 -0.82
C SER A 48 -5.05 -17.12 -1.11
N VAL A 49 -5.31 -16.82 -2.38
CA VAL A 49 -6.50 -16.07 -2.83
C VAL A 49 -6.98 -16.64 -4.15
N PHE A 50 -8.17 -17.24 -4.15
CA PHE A 50 -8.77 -17.82 -5.34
C PHE A 50 -10.26 -17.49 -5.43
N GLN A 51 -10.72 -17.15 -6.63
CA GLN A 51 -12.14 -17.18 -6.93
C GLN A 51 -12.54 -18.64 -7.19
N LYS A 52 -13.51 -19.14 -6.43
CA LYS A 52 -14.00 -20.51 -6.57
C LYS A 52 -15.45 -20.61 -6.13
N GLU A 53 -16.13 -21.64 -6.60
CA GLU A 53 -17.48 -21.98 -6.14
C GLU A 53 -17.42 -22.67 -4.78
N ASP A 54 -18.41 -22.41 -3.92
CA ASP A 54 -18.60 -23.20 -2.71
C ASP A 54 -19.09 -24.62 -3.04
N GLU A 55 -18.80 -25.55 -2.13
CA GLU A 55 -19.14 -26.96 -2.33
C GLU A 55 -20.64 -27.22 -2.19
N THR A 56 -21.33 -26.42 -1.37
CA THR A 56 -22.73 -26.64 -0.97
C THR A 56 -23.73 -26.05 -1.97
N ASN A 57 -23.54 -24.79 -2.40
CA ASN A 57 -24.55 -24.04 -3.16
C ASN A 57 -24.06 -23.64 -4.56
N LYS A 58 -22.83 -24.00 -4.94
CA LYS A 58 -22.14 -23.59 -6.18
C LYS A 58 -22.09 -22.08 -6.37
N ILE A 59 -22.11 -21.32 -5.27
CA ILE A 59 -22.03 -19.87 -5.33
C ILE A 59 -20.57 -19.48 -5.52
N THR A 60 -20.29 -18.72 -6.57
CA THR A 60 -18.95 -18.17 -6.83
C THR A 60 -18.61 -17.11 -5.77
N GLY A 61 -17.48 -17.31 -5.08
CA GLY A 61 -16.96 -16.37 -4.09
C GLY A 61 -15.44 -16.30 -4.10
N VAL A 62 -14.87 -15.58 -3.13
CA VAL A 62 -13.41 -15.48 -2.95
C VAL A 62 -13.00 -16.31 -1.74
N SER A 63 -12.19 -17.33 -1.98
CA SER A 63 -11.50 -18.13 -0.98
C SER A 63 -10.23 -17.43 -0.53
N LEU A 64 -10.11 -17.20 0.77
CA LEU A 64 -8.90 -16.69 1.41
C LEU A 64 -8.30 -17.79 2.29
N SER A 65 -7.03 -18.14 2.06
CA SER A 65 -6.34 -19.15 2.86
C SER A 65 -5.85 -18.58 4.20
N LYS A 66 -5.55 -19.46 5.16
CA LYS A 66 -5.02 -19.04 6.48
C LYS A 66 -3.59 -18.48 6.36
N GLU A 67 -2.89 -18.86 5.31
CA GLU A 67 -1.52 -18.47 4.96
C GLU A 67 -1.46 -17.12 4.23
N LEU A 68 -2.61 -16.45 4.04
CA LEU A 68 -2.69 -15.15 3.38
C LEU A 68 -1.75 -14.13 4.02
N MET A 69 -1.78 -14.03 5.35
CA MET A 69 -0.98 -13.05 6.10
C MET A 69 0.51 -13.34 6.02
N SER A 70 0.94 -14.61 6.09
CA SER A 70 2.35 -14.97 5.96
C SER A 70 2.87 -14.74 4.54
N SER A 71 2.05 -15.05 3.54
CA SER A 71 2.34 -14.78 2.12
C SER A 71 2.47 -13.29 1.85
N ALA A 72 1.60 -12.47 2.47
CA ALA A 72 1.67 -11.01 2.44
C ALA A 72 2.96 -10.46 3.03
N GLY A 73 3.32 -10.89 4.25
CA GLY A 73 4.57 -10.48 4.89
C GLY A 73 5.80 -10.85 4.06
N PHE A 74 5.82 -12.04 3.46
CA PHE A 74 6.93 -12.48 2.62
C PHE A 74 7.06 -11.65 1.33
N ALA A 75 5.94 -11.42 0.64
CA ALA A 75 5.92 -10.61 -0.58
C ALA A 75 6.27 -9.14 -0.29
N LEU A 76 5.76 -8.59 0.82
CA LEU A 76 6.07 -7.25 1.31
C LEU A 76 7.57 -7.11 1.56
N LYS A 77 8.16 -8.02 2.35
CA LYS A 77 9.59 -7.99 2.69
C LYS A 77 10.47 -8.00 1.44
N ALA A 78 10.14 -8.84 0.46
CA ALA A 78 10.86 -8.88 -0.81
C ALA A 78 10.66 -7.60 -1.64
N ASN A 79 9.45 -7.02 -1.65
CA ASN A 79 9.16 -5.77 -2.34
C ASN A 79 9.96 -4.60 -1.73
N ILE A 80 9.89 -4.39 -0.41
CA ILE A 80 10.59 -3.29 0.26
C ILE A 80 12.11 -3.42 0.17
N THR A 81 12.64 -4.65 0.16
CA THR A 81 14.09 -4.89 -0.05
C THR A 81 14.52 -4.43 -1.45
N THR A 82 13.67 -4.62 -2.45
CA THR A 82 13.94 -4.18 -3.82
C THR A 82 13.75 -2.68 -3.98
N LEU A 83 12.66 -2.15 -3.43
CA LEU A 83 12.35 -0.72 -3.44
C LEU A 83 13.43 0.10 -2.73
N GLY A 84 13.93 -0.38 -1.59
CA GLY A 84 14.91 0.31 -0.77
C GLY A 84 16.17 0.73 -1.54
N LYS A 85 16.59 -0.06 -2.54
CA LYS A 85 17.74 0.27 -3.41
C LYS A 85 17.55 1.58 -4.19
N TYR A 86 16.31 1.92 -4.53
CA TYR A 86 15.98 3.07 -5.37
C TYR A 86 15.63 4.32 -4.56
N VAL A 87 15.09 4.15 -3.35
CA VAL A 87 14.50 5.27 -2.59
C VAL A 87 15.26 5.64 -1.31
N LEU A 88 16.01 4.71 -0.72
CA LEU A 88 16.69 4.95 0.55
C LEU A 88 17.97 5.79 0.37
N PRO A 89 18.29 6.69 1.31
CA PRO A 89 19.60 7.31 1.39
C PRO A 89 20.73 6.26 1.46
N LEU A 90 21.91 6.58 0.91
CA LEU A 90 23.05 5.65 0.87
C LEU A 90 23.45 5.12 2.25
N LEU A 91 23.36 5.94 3.30
CA LEU A 91 23.64 5.54 4.67
C LEU A 91 22.69 4.43 5.17
N GLU A 92 21.40 4.56 4.85
CA GLU A 92 20.39 3.56 5.22
C GLU A 92 20.60 2.25 4.45
N GLN A 93 20.96 2.35 3.16
CA GLN A 93 21.33 1.18 2.37
C GLN A 93 22.55 0.46 2.97
N PHE A 94 23.56 1.19 3.41
CA PHE A 94 24.76 0.61 4.03
C PHE A 94 24.44 -0.12 5.34
N LYS A 95 23.62 0.47 6.23
CA LYS A 95 23.17 -0.19 7.47
C LYS A 95 22.42 -1.49 7.20
N PHE A 96 21.56 -1.49 6.18
CA PHE A 96 20.83 -2.69 5.77
C PHE A 96 21.77 -3.78 5.24
N VAL A 97 22.67 -3.42 4.32
CA VAL A 97 23.60 -4.37 3.70
C VAL A 97 24.57 -4.94 4.73
N SER A 98 25.09 -4.13 5.65
CA SER A 98 26.02 -4.59 6.69
C SER A 98 25.36 -5.62 7.62
N THR A 99 24.14 -5.34 8.10
CA THR A 99 23.39 -6.31 8.94
C THR A 99 23.00 -7.57 8.19
N PHE A 100 22.71 -7.47 6.89
CA PHE A 100 22.46 -8.63 6.03
C PHE A 100 23.72 -9.51 5.88
N VAL A 101 24.88 -8.90 5.63
CA VAL A 101 26.18 -9.60 5.51
C VAL A 101 26.56 -10.26 6.84
N VAL A 102 26.45 -9.54 7.95
CA VAL A 102 26.68 -10.08 9.30
C VAL A 102 25.78 -11.28 9.54
N LYS A 103 24.49 -11.18 9.24
CA LYS A 103 23.57 -12.31 9.42
C LYS A 103 23.97 -13.52 8.58
N LYS A 104 24.31 -13.29 7.31
CA LYS A 104 24.57 -14.36 6.34
C LYS A 104 25.89 -15.10 6.59
N TYR A 105 26.93 -14.37 7.00
CA TYR A 105 28.29 -14.93 7.06
C TYR A 105 28.90 -15.00 8.47
N PHE A 106 28.39 -14.22 9.43
CA PHE A 106 29.01 -14.12 10.77
C PHE A 106 28.11 -14.65 11.88
N ASN A 107 26.84 -14.24 11.94
CA ASN A 107 25.92 -14.61 13.02
C ASN A 107 24.45 -14.62 12.56
N ASN A 108 23.93 -15.82 12.32
CA ASN A 108 22.56 -16.00 11.84
C ASN A 108 21.46 -15.57 12.85
N LYS A 109 21.82 -15.35 14.13
CA LYS A 109 20.89 -14.85 15.16
C LYS A 109 20.64 -13.33 15.08
N VAL A 110 21.44 -12.59 14.31
CA VAL A 110 21.27 -11.13 14.15
C VAL A 110 19.97 -10.83 13.40
N LYS A 111 19.17 -9.90 13.95
CA LYS A 111 17.98 -9.38 13.26
C LYS A 111 18.43 -8.46 12.12
N ILE A 112 17.88 -8.68 10.93
CA ILE A 112 18.12 -7.78 9.79
C ILE A 112 17.51 -6.43 10.14
N TYR A 113 18.29 -5.36 9.99
CA TYR A 113 17.77 -4.01 10.13
C TYR A 113 16.62 -3.78 9.13
N THR A 114 15.51 -3.21 9.58
CA THR A 114 14.45 -2.76 8.67
C THR A 114 14.72 -1.28 8.37
N PRO A 115 14.98 -0.90 7.12
CA PRO A 115 15.23 0.50 6.77
C PRO A 115 14.06 1.39 7.16
N ASP A 116 14.36 2.60 7.63
CA ASP A 116 13.32 3.56 7.94
C ASP A 116 12.80 4.25 6.66
N PHE A 117 11.72 3.71 6.11
CA PHE A 117 11.05 4.26 4.94
C PHE A 117 10.37 5.60 5.21
N LYS A 118 10.19 6.02 6.47
CA LYS A 118 9.63 7.34 6.83
C LYS A 118 10.56 8.48 6.46
N LEU A 119 11.85 8.19 6.26
CA LEU A 119 12.83 9.15 5.72
C LEU A 119 12.66 9.37 4.20
N CYS A 120 11.91 8.49 3.55
CA CYS A 120 11.81 8.43 2.08
C CYS A 120 10.44 8.84 1.54
N PHE A 121 9.42 8.85 2.39
CA PHE A 121 8.06 9.08 1.97
C PHE A 121 7.35 9.96 2.98
N ASP A 122 6.63 10.93 2.46
CA ASP A 122 5.82 11.87 3.23
C ASP A 122 4.42 11.31 3.44
N HIS A 123 3.90 10.55 2.45
CA HIS A 123 2.57 9.97 2.48
C HIS A 123 2.59 8.47 2.16
N PHE A 124 1.80 7.70 2.91
CA PHE A 124 1.67 6.26 2.77
C PHE A 124 0.24 5.90 2.40
N CYS A 125 0.07 5.19 1.29
CA CYS A 125 -1.20 4.66 0.81
C CYS A 125 -1.09 3.14 0.78
N VAL A 126 -1.51 2.51 1.88
CA VAL A 126 -1.49 1.06 2.05
C VAL A 126 -2.86 0.48 1.72
N HIS A 127 -2.91 -0.35 0.67
CA HIS A 127 -4.14 -1.00 0.21
C HIS A 127 -4.93 -1.65 1.35
N THR A 128 -6.21 -1.27 1.41
CA THR A 128 -7.18 -1.72 2.40
C THR A 128 -7.68 -3.15 2.19
N GLY A 129 -6.79 -4.15 2.30
CA GLY A 129 -7.17 -5.57 2.25
C GLY A 129 -8.16 -5.96 3.37
N GLY A 130 -7.97 -5.38 4.56
CA GLY A 130 -8.74 -5.56 5.78
C GLY A 130 -7.94 -5.05 6.99
N LYS A 131 -8.57 -4.90 8.16
CA LYS A 131 -7.92 -4.33 9.36
C LYS A 131 -6.61 -5.04 9.73
N ALA A 132 -6.63 -6.37 9.80
CA ALA A 132 -5.46 -7.17 10.14
C ALA A 132 -4.26 -6.98 9.18
N VAL A 133 -4.54 -6.70 7.90
CA VAL A 133 -3.50 -6.40 6.91
C VAL A 133 -2.86 -5.04 7.20
N LEU A 134 -3.67 -4.03 7.50
CA LEU A 134 -3.18 -2.70 7.86
C LEU A 134 -2.35 -2.74 9.14
N ASP A 135 -2.82 -3.44 10.19
CA ASP A 135 -2.12 -3.55 11.47
C ASP A 135 -0.75 -4.23 11.32
N GLU A 136 -0.67 -5.31 10.54
CA GLU A 136 0.60 -5.98 10.30
C GLU A 136 1.57 -5.09 9.51
N ILE A 137 1.09 -4.33 8.52
CA ILE A 137 1.93 -3.40 7.76
C ILE A 137 2.39 -2.25 8.63
N GLN A 138 1.51 -1.71 9.48
CA GLN A 138 1.83 -0.69 10.47
C GLN A 138 3.02 -1.13 11.33
N LYS A 139 2.95 -2.36 11.83
CA LYS A 139 3.98 -2.96 12.67
C LYS A 139 5.27 -3.22 11.92
N VAL A 140 5.21 -3.79 10.71
CA VAL A 140 6.39 -4.13 9.90
C VAL A 140 7.17 -2.89 9.47
N LEU A 141 6.46 -1.83 9.09
CA LEU A 141 7.06 -0.58 8.61
C LEU A 141 7.26 0.46 9.72
N GLY A 142 6.74 0.22 10.93
CA GLY A 142 6.82 1.15 12.05
C GLY A 142 6.12 2.48 11.76
N LEU A 143 4.96 2.42 11.10
CA LEU A 143 4.15 3.59 10.73
C LEU A 143 3.36 4.11 11.93
N SER A 144 3.28 5.43 12.03
CA SER A 144 2.40 6.10 13.00
C SER A 144 0.93 6.00 12.57
N ASP A 145 0.01 6.21 13.52
CA ASP A 145 -1.42 6.25 13.19
C ASP A 145 -1.76 7.36 12.19
N PHE A 146 -1.09 8.52 12.28
CA PHE A 146 -1.25 9.60 11.31
C PHE A 146 -0.90 9.16 9.88
N GLN A 147 0.16 8.35 9.72
CA GLN A 147 0.59 7.85 8.41
C GLN A 147 -0.35 6.78 7.85
N LEU A 148 -0.97 5.97 8.72
CA LEU A 148 -1.91 4.93 8.31
C LEU A 148 -3.36 5.41 8.27
N GLU A 149 -3.64 6.61 8.77
CA GLU A 149 -4.96 7.23 8.79
C GLU A 149 -5.65 7.20 7.43
N PRO A 150 -5.01 7.53 6.29
CA PRO A 150 -5.67 7.49 4.98
C PRO A 150 -6.22 6.09 4.66
N SER A 151 -5.45 5.04 4.95
CA SER A 151 -5.86 3.65 4.77
C SER A 151 -6.94 3.21 5.76
N LYS A 152 -6.80 3.58 7.04
CA LYS A 152 -7.82 3.26 8.07
C LYS A 152 -9.16 3.91 7.74
N MET A 153 -9.16 5.20 7.38
CA MET A 153 -10.38 5.93 7.05
C MET A 153 -10.99 5.44 5.74
N THR A 154 -10.17 5.16 4.72
CA THR A 154 -10.66 4.56 3.46
C THR A 154 -11.34 3.22 3.71
N LEU A 155 -10.73 2.35 4.52
CA LEU A 155 -11.31 1.05 4.86
C LEU A 155 -12.62 1.22 5.66
N TYR A 156 -12.66 2.15 6.60
CA TYR A 156 -13.86 2.43 7.39
C TYR A 156 -15.01 2.93 6.52
N ARG A 157 -14.75 3.93 5.67
CA ARG A 157 -15.80 4.64 4.91
C ARG A 157 -16.25 3.92 3.65
N TYR A 158 -15.31 3.33 2.91
CA TYR A 158 -15.59 2.72 1.60
C TYR A 158 -15.38 1.21 1.58
N GLY A 159 -14.84 0.61 2.65
CA GLY A 159 -14.47 -0.80 2.66
C GLY A 159 -13.28 -1.12 1.75
N ASN A 160 -13.15 -2.39 1.37
CA ASN A 160 -12.16 -2.82 0.39
C ASN A 160 -12.76 -2.68 -1.02
N THR A 161 -12.40 -1.61 -1.74
CA THR A 161 -12.81 -1.38 -3.14
C THR A 161 -11.81 -2.00 -4.14
N SER A 162 -11.13 -3.06 -3.73
CA SER A 162 -10.14 -3.81 -4.51
C SER A 162 -9.04 -2.89 -5.02
N SER A 163 -8.65 -3.01 -6.29
CA SER A 163 -7.57 -2.22 -6.89
C SER A 163 -7.72 -0.70 -6.77
N SER A 164 -8.93 -0.19 -6.55
CA SER A 164 -9.18 1.25 -6.45
C SER A 164 -8.85 1.84 -5.08
N SER A 165 -8.76 1.04 -4.00
CA SER A 165 -8.58 1.56 -2.63
C SER A 165 -7.39 2.51 -2.49
N VAL A 166 -6.24 2.19 -3.10
CA VAL A 166 -5.02 3.02 -2.99
C VAL A 166 -5.17 4.41 -3.60
N TRP A 167 -6.16 4.61 -4.46
CA TRP A 167 -6.50 5.92 -5.02
C TRP A 167 -7.44 6.71 -4.11
N TYR A 168 -8.33 6.03 -3.39
CA TYR A 168 -9.15 6.66 -2.36
C TYR A 168 -8.29 7.11 -1.17
N GLU A 169 -7.25 6.35 -0.84
CA GLU A 169 -6.25 6.72 0.16
C GLU A 169 -5.46 7.96 -0.24
N LEU A 170 -5.03 8.04 -1.51
CA LEU A 170 -4.37 9.25 -2.03
C LEU A 170 -5.33 10.44 -2.04
N ALA A 171 -6.57 10.24 -2.50
CA ALA A 171 -7.61 11.27 -2.48
C ALA A 171 -7.90 11.78 -1.07
N TYR A 172 -7.82 10.92 -0.04
CA TYR A 172 -7.94 11.33 1.36
C TYR A 172 -6.83 12.32 1.74
N CYS A 173 -5.57 12.02 1.38
CA CYS A 173 -4.45 12.92 1.62
C CYS A 173 -4.61 14.26 0.89
N GLU A 174 -5.11 14.22 -0.35
CA GLU A 174 -5.45 15.42 -1.13
C GLU A 174 -6.53 16.26 -0.44
N ALA A 175 -7.64 15.62 -0.03
CA ALA A 175 -8.77 16.29 0.62
C ALA A 175 -8.39 16.88 1.98
N LYS A 176 -7.47 16.25 2.71
CA LYS A 176 -6.88 16.81 3.94
C LYS A 176 -5.91 17.96 3.69
N GLY A 177 -5.64 18.34 2.44
CA GLY A 177 -4.67 19.37 2.09
C GLY A 177 -3.23 19.03 2.50
N ARG A 178 -2.91 17.73 2.60
CA ARG A 178 -1.60 17.25 3.09
C ARG A 178 -0.53 17.24 2.00
N ILE A 179 -0.92 17.16 0.73
CA ILE A 179 0.01 17.00 -0.39
C ILE A 179 0.63 18.34 -0.80
N ARG A 180 1.95 18.47 -0.60
CA ARG A 180 2.76 19.61 -1.03
C ARG A 180 3.66 19.24 -2.19
N LYS A 181 4.08 20.25 -2.96
CA LYS A 181 5.05 20.09 -4.04
C LYS A 181 6.34 19.49 -3.50
N GLY A 182 6.82 18.43 -4.15
CA GLY A 182 8.03 17.70 -3.78
C GLY A 182 7.77 16.49 -2.88
N ASP A 183 6.58 16.39 -2.29
CA ASP A 183 6.24 15.25 -1.44
C ASP A 183 6.30 13.94 -2.21
N ARG A 184 6.81 12.91 -1.55
CA ARG A 184 6.89 11.54 -2.06
C ARG A 184 5.78 10.69 -1.46
N ILE A 185 4.97 10.09 -2.33
CA ILE A 185 3.86 9.24 -1.96
C ILE A 185 4.22 7.80 -2.30
N TRP A 186 4.02 6.90 -1.35
CA TRP A 186 4.18 5.47 -1.56
C TRP A 186 2.82 4.76 -1.54
N GLN A 187 2.41 4.27 -2.71
CA GLN A 187 1.29 3.34 -2.83
C GLN A 187 1.81 1.90 -2.77
N ILE A 188 1.19 1.08 -1.92
CA ILE A 188 1.47 -0.34 -1.81
C ILE A 188 0.18 -1.16 -1.85
N ALA A 189 0.14 -2.17 -2.72
CA ALA A 189 -1.03 -3.01 -2.94
C ALA A 189 -0.67 -4.50 -3.03
N PHE A 190 -1.62 -5.34 -2.61
CA PHE A 190 -1.49 -6.80 -2.65
C PHE A 190 -2.52 -7.43 -3.58
N GLY A 191 -2.21 -8.60 -4.11
CA GLY A 191 -3.13 -9.33 -4.99
C GLY A 191 -2.83 -10.83 -5.07
N SER A 192 -3.70 -11.59 -5.76
CA SER A 192 -3.63 -13.06 -5.86
C SER A 192 -2.37 -13.60 -6.58
N GLY A 193 -2.07 -14.88 -6.33
CA GLY A 193 -0.77 -15.52 -6.60
C GLY A 193 0.32 -15.12 -5.59
N PHE A 194 -0.10 -14.47 -4.51
CA PHE A 194 0.56 -13.41 -3.76
C PHE A 194 1.53 -12.50 -4.54
N LYS A 195 0.99 -11.34 -4.92
CA LYS A 195 1.71 -10.20 -5.51
C LYS A 195 1.77 -9.06 -4.52
N CYS A 196 2.89 -8.34 -4.51
CA CYS A 196 3.01 -7.05 -3.83
C CYS A 196 3.52 -6.03 -4.85
N ASN A 197 2.74 -4.97 -5.07
CA ASN A 197 3.04 -3.91 -6.03
C ASN A 197 3.25 -2.61 -5.28
N THR A 198 4.28 -1.88 -5.70
CA THR A 198 4.61 -0.54 -5.21
C THR A 198 4.59 0.43 -6.37
N ALA A 199 4.03 1.62 -6.14
CA ALA A 199 4.23 2.80 -6.97
C ALA A 199 4.72 3.97 -6.09
N VAL A 200 5.76 4.64 -6.55
CA VAL A 200 6.31 5.85 -5.92
C VAL A 200 5.99 7.05 -6.78
N TRP A 201 5.29 8.01 -6.20
CA TRP A 201 4.90 9.25 -6.85
C TRP A 201 5.62 10.43 -6.21
N CYS A 202 5.90 11.45 -7.01
CA CYS A 202 6.36 12.75 -6.53
C CYS A 202 5.33 13.81 -6.91
N ALA A 203 4.85 14.59 -5.95
CA ALA A 203 3.94 15.71 -6.21
C ALA A 203 4.69 16.82 -6.97
N LEU A 204 4.15 17.23 -8.11
CA LEU A 204 4.72 18.27 -8.97
C LEU A 204 4.23 19.69 -8.59
N ARG A 205 3.10 19.76 -7.91
CA ARG A 205 2.48 20.97 -7.39
C ARG A 205 1.80 20.69 -6.05
N ASN A 206 1.47 21.76 -5.33
CA ASN A 206 0.56 21.66 -4.19
C ASN A 206 -0.82 21.23 -4.70
N VAL A 207 -1.46 20.29 -4.01
CA VAL A 207 -2.83 19.88 -4.33
C VAL A 207 -3.76 20.63 -3.39
N ASP A 208 -4.55 21.53 -3.97
CA ASP A 208 -5.48 22.39 -3.24
C ASP A 208 -6.83 21.66 -3.07
N PRO A 209 -7.24 21.32 -1.85
CA PRO A 209 -8.48 20.57 -1.62
C PRO A 209 -9.74 21.34 -2.07
N ILE A 210 -9.68 22.67 -2.19
CA ILE A 210 -10.82 23.49 -2.63
C ILE A 210 -11.00 23.41 -4.16
N LYS A 211 -9.90 23.25 -4.90
CA LYS A 211 -9.92 23.24 -6.37
C LYS A 211 -10.12 21.85 -6.95
N GLU A 212 -9.94 20.82 -6.15
CA GLU A 212 -9.90 19.43 -6.58
C GLU A 212 -11.12 18.70 -6.04
N ILE A 213 -11.97 18.22 -6.94
CA ILE A 213 -13.13 17.39 -6.57
C ILE A 213 -12.66 15.94 -6.50
N ASN A 214 -12.89 15.28 -5.37
CA ASN A 214 -12.55 13.88 -5.15
C ASN A 214 -13.62 13.20 -4.26
N PRO A 215 -13.55 11.86 -4.06
CA PRO A 215 -14.58 11.13 -3.31
C PRO A 215 -14.86 11.62 -1.89
N TRP A 216 -13.92 12.34 -1.27
CA TRP A 216 -14.00 12.82 0.10
C TRP A 216 -14.45 14.28 0.22
N SER A 217 -14.58 15.03 -0.89
CA SER A 217 -14.75 16.49 -0.88
C SER A 217 -15.90 16.97 0.00
N ASP A 218 -16.99 16.22 0.09
CA ASP A 218 -18.20 16.63 0.82
C ASP A 218 -18.13 16.35 2.34
N GLU A 219 -17.32 15.40 2.77
CA GLU A 219 -17.37 14.83 4.12
C GLU A 219 -16.00 14.75 4.82
N ILE A 220 -14.91 15.20 4.19
CA ILE A 220 -13.55 15.05 4.72
C ILE A 220 -13.36 15.67 6.12
N ASN A 221 -14.14 16.69 6.45
CA ASN A 221 -14.09 17.38 7.74
C ASN A 221 -14.62 16.52 8.90
N GLU A 222 -15.39 15.48 8.62
CA GLU A 222 -15.92 14.52 9.61
C GLU A 222 -14.89 13.45 10.01
N PHE A 223 -13.76 13.39 9.32
CA PHE A 223 -12.68 12.44 9.57
C PHE A 223 -11.47 13.12 10.23
N PRO A 224 -10.57 12.38 10.89
CA PRO A 224 -10.67 10.96 11.20
C PRO A 224 -11.71 10.70 12.31
N VAL A 225 -12.30 9.51 12.26
CA VAL A 225 -13.12 8.96 13.35
C VAL A 225 -12.30 7.94 14.14
N ASP A 226 -12.68 7.68 15.39
CA ASP A 226 -12.05 6.64 16.19
C ASP A 226 -12.44 5.25 15.68
N VAL A 227 -11.45 4.45 15.30
CA VAL A 227 -11.60 3.09 14.77
C VAL A 227 -10.88 2.04 15.64
N SER A 228 -10.65 2.36 16.92
CA SER A 228 -9.88 1.53 17.87
C SER A 228 -10.53 0.20 18.30
N ILE A 229 -11.55 -0.29 17.58
CA ILE A 229 -12.30 -1.52 17.89
C ILE A 229 -11.65 -2.73 17.20
#